data_AF-A0A2A2FHD9-F1
#
_entry.id   AF-A0A2A2FHD9-F1
#
_cell.length_a   1.000
_cell.length_b   1.000
_cell.length_c   1.000
_cell.angle_alpha   90.00
_cell.angle_beta   90.00
_cell.angle_gamma   90.00
#
_symmetry.space_group_name_H-M   'P 1'
#
loop_
_entity.id
_entity.type
_entity.pdbx_description
1 polymer ?
#
loop_
_entity_poly.entity_id
_entity_poly.type
_entity_poly.pdbx_seq_one_letter_code
_entity_poly.pdbx_strand_id
1 'polypeptide(L)'
;METRRTLLVDAFADEPLAGNVAGVVPDAAGLSDDQMGRIAAEIGASETAFLSDAEGADDRLRYFTPSTEVDLCGHATIATYSALFAEGAIDAGDRTLRTNVGDLEVTVDDDGTVWMRQNPPTVDVVDPDGDGGADLDADRLGDALGIDPAALRDVGADLPVAVASTGLPWLVVPVNFLERLGEAEPDAAAIEAISEAYDAAGVYAFTFDALDADSTLHGRAFAPAVGVPEDPVTGTASGAVGAYLREVGAFDGDFPDELRFEQGHFVDRPGHVRVRVDGDSVRVGGKAVVSMDGELRVPADDDDEIIEA
;
A
#
# COMPACT_ATOMS: atom_id res chain seq x y z
N MET A 1 -22.39 -22.57 -15.04
CA MET A 1 -21.16 -21.79 -14.95
C MET A 1 -21.53 -20.36 -15.23
N GLU A 2 -21.51 -19.57 -14.17
CA GLU A 2 -21.69 -18.13 -14.24
C GLU A 2 -20.44 -17.49 -14.85
N THR A 3 -20.57 -16.29 -15.39
CA THR A 3 -19.44 -15.49 -15.87
C THR A 3 -19.44 -14.18 -15.09
N ARG A 4 -18.27 -13.78 -14.60
CA ARG A 4 -18.09 -12.55 -13.83
C ARG A 4 -17.14 -11.63 -14.57
N ARG A 5 -17.49 -10.34 -14.65
CA ARG A 5 -16.57 -9.32 -15.15
C ARG A 5 -15.41 -9.21 -14.18
N THR A 6 -14.20 -9.12 -14.73
CA THR A 6 -12.97 -9.09 -13.96
C THR A 6 -12.01 -8.13 -14.62
N LEU A 7 -11.41 -7.25 -13.80
CA LEU A 7 -10.47 -6.24 -14.23
C LEU A 7 -9.10 -6.52 -13.62
N LEU A 8 -8.04 -6.16 -14.36
CA LEU A 8 -6.75 -5.81 -13.77
C LEU A 8 -6.63 -4.30 -13.80
N VAL A 9 -6.36 -3.73 -12.64
CA VAL A 9 -6.31 -2.28 -12.44
C VAL A 9 -5.02 -1.93 -11.73
N ASP A 10 -4.24 -1.06 -12.35
CA ASP A 10 -2.96 -0.58 -11.85
C ASP A 10 -3.21 0.65 -10.96
N ALA A 11 -3.18 0.44 -9.64
CA ALA A 11 -3.35 1.49 -8.63
C ALA A 11 -2.09 2.34 -8.47
N PHE A 12 -2.29 3.60 -8.08
CA PHE A 12 -1.22 4.60 -7.96
C PHE A 12 -0.47 4.87 -9.27
N ALA A 13 -1.15 4.65 -10.41
CA ALA A 13 -0.57 4.78 -11.74
C ALA A 13 -1.36 5.77 -12.60
N ASP A 14 -0.63 6.45 -13.48
CA ASP A 14 -1.20 7.31 -14.54
C ASP A 14 -1.21 6.61 -15.91
N GLU A 15 -0.48 5.50 -16.05
CA GLU A 15 -0.39 4.68 -17.26
C GLU A 15 -0.59 3.18 -16.94
N PRO A 16 -1.14 2.38 -17.88
CA PRO A 16 -1.25 0.93 -17.70
C PRO A 16 0.12 0.27 -17.51
N LEU A 17 0.13 -0.86 -16.80
CA LEU A 17 1.31 -1.68 -16.50
C LEU A 17 2.34 -1.01 -15.57
N ALA A 18 1.92 0.05 -14.86
CA ALA A 18 2.71 0.73 -13.83
C ALA A 18 2.05 0.57 -12.44
N GLY A 19 2.58 1.20 -11.39
CA GLY A 19 1.99 1.15 -10.06
C GLY A 19 1.79 -0.26 -9.46
N ASN A 20 0.81 -0.40 -8.56
CA ASN A 20 0.50 -1.67 -7.89
C ASN A 20 -0.77 -2.32 -8.46
N VAL A 21 -0.65 -3.53 -8.98
CA VAL A 21 -1.74 -4.20 -9.71
C VAL A 21 -2.74 -4.85 -8.74
N ALA A 22 -4.02 -4.55 -8.92
CA ALA A 22 -5.12 -5.21 -8.23
C ALA A 22 -6.04 -5.93 -9.22
N GLY A 23 -6.56 -7.08 -8.80
CA GLY A 23 -7.79 -7.62 -9.37
C GLY A 23 -9.00 -6.83 -8.89
N VAL A 24 -9.99 -6.60 -9.75
CA VAL A 24 -11.28 -6.03 -9.33
C VAL A 24 -12.40 -6.86 -9.96
N VAL A 25 -13.34 -7.29 -9.12
CA VAL A 25 -14.63 -7.90 -9.52
C VAL A 25 -15.73 -6.91 -9.15
N PRO A 26 -16.21 -6.09 -10.12
CA PRO A 26 -17.16 -5.01 -9.83
C PRO A 26 -18.56 -5.47 -9.41
N ASP A 27 -18.89 -6.75 -9.61
CA ASP A 27 -20.14 -7.35 -9.12
C ASP A 27 -19.87 -8.78 -8.62
N ALA A 28 -19.69 -8.88 -7.31
CA ALA A 28 -19.47 -10.11 -6.57
C ALA A 28 -20.75 -10.61 -5.86
N ALA A 29 -21.92 -10.06 -6.16
CA ALA A 29 -23.17 -10.47 -5.50
C ALA A 29 -23.46 -11.96 -5.77
N GLY A 30 -23.62 -12.73 -4.70
CA GLY A 30 -23.92 -14.16 -4.76
C GLY A 30 -22.72 -15.09 -4.96
N LEU A 31 -21.50 -14.57 -4.98
CA LEU A 31 -20.30 -15.42 -4.93
C LEU A 31 -20.07 -15.93 -3.50
N SER A 32 -19.71 -17.21 -3.37
CA SER A 32 -19.24 -17.79 -2.10
C SER A 32 -17.77 -17.44 -1.81
N ASP A 33 -17.34 -17.68 -0.58
CA ASP A 33 -15.96 -17.43 -0.15
C ASP A 33 -14.96 -18.30 -0.95
N ASP A 34 -15.31 -19.56 -1.23
CA ASP A 34 -14.52 -20.45 -2.08
C ASP A 34 -14.41 -19.90 -3.51
N GLN A 35 -15.53 -19.44 -4.08
CA GLN A 35 -15.53 -18.84 -5.41
C GLN A 35 -14.66 -17.58 -5.46
N MET A 36 -14.78 -16.66 -4.49
CA MET A 36 -13.94 -15.46 -4.43
C MET A 36 -12.45 -15.83 -4.33
N GLY A 37 -12.09 -16.77 -3.44
CA GLY A 37 -10.71 -17.24 -3.31
C GLY A 37 -10.16 -17.86 -4.59
N ARG A 38 -10.94 -18.68 -5.29
CA ARG A 38 -10.55 -19.29 -6.57
C ARG A 38 -10.42 -18.27 -7.70
N ILE A 39 -11.28 -17.26 -7.74
CA ILE A 39 -11.18 -16.15 -8.69
C ILE A 39 -9.89 -15.36 -8.43
N ALA A 40 -9.60 -15.00 -7.18
CA ALA A 40 -8.38 -14.29 -6.82
C ALA A 40 -7.11 -15.10 -7.18
N ALA A 41 -7.13 -16.41 -6.93
CA ALA A 41 -6.05 -17.32 -7.29
C ALA A 41 -5.82 -17.42 -8.80
N GLU A 42 -6.88 -17.41 -9.61
CA GLU A 42 -6.79 -17.46 -11.08
C GLU A 42 -6.33 -16.12 -11.67
N ILE A 43 -6.74 -14.99 -11.09
CA ILE A 43 -6.27 -13.64 -11.49
C ILE A 43 -4.78 -13.47 -11.18
N GLY A 44 -4.35 -13.93 -10.00
CA GLY A 44 -2.93 -13.92 -9.61
C GLY A 44 -2.33 -12.54 -9.32
N ALA A 45 -3.15 -11.50 -9.18
CA ALA A 45 -2.73 -10.21 -8.63
C ALA A 45 -2.39 -10.36 -7.13
N SER A 46 -1.70 -9.37 -6.54
CA SER A 46 -1.37 -9.41 -5.11
C SER A 46 -2.64 -9.52 -4.26
N GLU A 47 -3.66 -8.72 -4.62
CA GLU A 47 -5.00 -8.77 -4.05
C GLU A 47 -6.05 -8.57 -5.14
N THR A 48 -7.21 -9.19 -4.94
CA THR A 48 -8.42 -8.98 -5.73
C THR A 48 -9.52 -8.43 -4.82
N ALA A 49 -10.09 -7.28 -5.21
CA ALA A 49 -11.23 -6.67 -4.56
C ALA A 49 -12.56 -7.15 -5.15
N PHE A 50 -13.50 -7.52 -4.28
CA PHE A 50 -14.84 -8.02 -4.64
C PHE A 50 -15.88 -7.04 -4.14
N LEU A 51 -16.57 -6.37 -5.07
CA LEU A 51 -17.57 -5.35 -4.79
C LEU A 51 -18.97 -5.95 -4.70
N SER A 52 -19.71 -5.61 -3.64
CA SER A 52 -21.12 -5.95 -3.48
C SER A 52 -21.86 -4.85 -2.73
N ASP A 53 -23.19 -4.92 -2.71
CA ASP A 53 -24.01 -4.04 -1.88
C ASP A 53 -23.79 -4.32 -0.37
N ALA A 54 -24.04 -3.31 0.47
CA ALA A 54 -24.13 -3.46 1.93
C ALA A 54 -25.26 -2.65 2.54
N GLU A 55 -25.94 -3.20 3.56
CA GLU A 55 -27.00 -2.48 4.27
C GLU A 55 -26.43 -1.35 5.13
N GLY A 56 -26.75 -0.10 4.82
CA GLY A 56 -26.29 1.05 5.62
C GLY A 56 -24.86 1.51 5.33
N ALA A 57 -24.28 1.05 4.23
CA ALA A 57 -23.08 1.59 3.61
C ALA A 57 -23.37 1.79 2.11
N ASP A 58 -22.53 2.53 1.39
CA ASP A 58 -22.72 2.70 -0.05
C ASP A 58 -22.27 1.45 -0.81
N ASP A 59 -21.17 0.81 -0.37
CA ASP A 59 -20.67 -0.45 -0.91
C ASP A 59 -20.06 -1.34 0.17
N ARG A 60 -19.79 -2.61 -0.17
CA ARG A 60 -18.91 -3.52 0.55
C ARG A 60 -17.78 -4.00 -0.36
N LEU A 61 -16.56 -3.98 0.17
CA LEU A 61 -15.41 -4.66 -0.42
C LEU A 61 -14.92 -5.78 0.50
N ARG A 62 -14.61 -6.92 -0.13
CA ARG A 62 -13.78 -7.98 0.44
C ARG A 62 -12.52 -8.12 -0.41
N TYR A 63 -11.43 -8.55 0.20
CA TYR A 63 -10.12 -8.60 -0.45
C TYR A 63 -9.54 -9.99 -0.29
N PHE A 64 -9.07 -10.58 -1.39
CA PHE A 64 -8.42 -11.88 -1.35
C PHE A 64 -7.06 -11.77 -2.02
N THR A 65 -6.03 -12.26 -1.35
CA THR A 65 -4.80 -12.67 -2.02
C THR A 65 -5.07 -13.97 -2.79
N PRO A 66 -4.11 -14.48 -3.59
CA PRO A 66 -4.24 -15.79 -4.22
C PRO A 66 -4.43 -16.97 -3.24
N SER A 67 -4.19 -16.77 -1.94
CA SER A 67 -4.19 -17.85 -0.94
C SER A 67 -5.16 -17.64 0.23
N THR A 68 -5.58 -16.42 0.53
CA THR A 68 -6.44 -16.13 1.69
C THR A 68 -7.21 -14.81 1.53
N GLU A 69 -8.32 -14.69 2.25
CA GLU A 69 -8.94 -13.38 2.49
C GLU A 69 -8.04 -12.53 3.40
N VAL A 70 -8.02 -11.22 3.17
CA VAL A 70 -7.41 -10.20 4.03
C VAL A 70 -8.44 -9.13 4.38
N ASP A 71 -8.37 -8.58 5.59
CA ASP A 71 -9.44 -7.74 6.12
C ASP A 71 -9.54 -6.35 5.46
N LEU A 72 -8.44 -5.87 4.89
CA LEU A 72 -8.34 -4.57 4.23
C LEU A 72 -7.19 -4.52 3.22
N CYS A 73 -7.40 -3.92 2.05
CA CYS A 73 -6.34 -3.59 1.11
C CYS A 73 -6.55 -2.21 0.47
N GLY A 74 -5.62 -1.27 0.73
CA GLY A 74 -5.72 0.11 0.28
C GLY A 74 -5.61 0.31 -1.23
N HIS A 75 -4.62 -0.31 -1.88
CA HIS A 75 -4.43 -0.14 -3.33
C HIS A 75 -5.58 -0.79 -4.13
N ALA A 76 -6.10 -1.93 -3.67
CA ALA A 76 -7.27 -2.57 -4.28
C ALA A 76 -8.56 -1.74 -4.09
N THR A 77 -8.67 -1.00 -2.98
CA THR A 77 -9.74 -0.02 -2.75
C THR A 77 -9.64 1.15 -3.75
N ILE A 78 -8.45 1.73 -3.89
CA ILE A 78 -8.18 2.82 -4.84
C ILE A 78 -8.42 2.37 -6.29
N ALA A 79 -7.98 1.16 -6.65
CA ALA A 79 -8.24 0.54 -7.94
C ALA A 79 -9.73 0.42 -8.23
N THR A 80 -10.52 -0.11 -7.28
CA THR A 80 -11.97 -0.30 -7.44
C THR A 80 -12.66 1.03 -7.71
N TYR A 81 -12.49 2.01 -6.83
CA TYR A 81 -13.20 3.29 -6.97
C TYR A 81 -12.73 4.13 -8.16
N SER A 82 -11.43 4.07 -8.50
CA SER A 82 -10.91 4.74 -9.69
C SER A 82 -11.50 4.14 -10.97
N ALA A 83 -11.60 2.82 -11.06
CA ALA A 83 -12.19 2.14 -12.21
C ALA A 83 -13.69 2.47 -12.35
N LEU A 84 -14.45 2.40 -11.26
CA LEU A 84 -15.88 2.75 -11.26
C LEU A 84 -16.11 4.22 -11.67
N PHE A 85 -15.29 5.14 -11.17
CA PHE A 85 -15.39 6.56 -11.52
C PHE A 85 -15.06 6.80 -13.00
N ALA A 86 -13.96 6.22 -13.50
CA ALA A 86 -13.54 6.34 -14.89
C ALA A 86 -14.59 5.81 -15.89
N GLU A 87 -15.36 4.80 -15.49
CA GLU A 87 -16.46 4.24 -16.28
C GLU A 87 -17.78 5.03 -16.17
N GLY A 88 -17.85 6.01 -15.28
CA GLY A 88 -19.09 6.75 -14.97
C GLY A 88 -20.12 5.90 -14.23
N ALA A 89 -19.68 4.84 -13.54
CA ALA A 89 -20.55 4.01 -12.69
C ALA A 89 -20.84 4.68 -11.34
N ILE A 90 -19.96 5.59 -10.90
CA ILE A 90 -20.15 6.43 -9.71
C ILE A 90 -19.77 7.88 -10.03
N ASP A 91 -20.38 8.82 -9.31
CA ASP A 91 -19.99 10.23 -9.30
C ASP A 91 -18.89 10.49 -8.24
N ALA A 92 -18.22 11.65 -8.34
CA ALA A 92 -17.34 12.16 -7.30
C ALA A 92 -18.12 12.42 -6.00
N GLY A 93 -17.44 12.27 -4.85
CA GLY A 93 -18.00 12.51 -3.53
C GLY A 93 -17.52 11.53 -2.46
N ASP A 94 -18.01 11.74 -1.24
CA ASP A 94 -17.75 10.88 -0.09
C ASP A 94 -18.62 9.62 -0.13
N ARG A 95 -18.02 8.49 0.26
CA ARG A 95 -18.64 7.16 0.25
C ARG A 95 -18.27 6.41 1.52
N THR A 96 -19.25 5.71 2.06
CA THR A 96 -19.09 4.77 3.17
C THR A 96 -18.82 3.39 2.59
N LEU A 97 -17.61 2.89 2.79
CA LEU A 97 -17.18 1.57 2.37
C LEU A 97 -17.21 0.61 3.55
N ARG A 98 -17.99 -0.48 3.47
CA ARG A 98 -17.93 -1.57 4.45
C ARG A 98 -16.82 -2.57 4.15
N THR A 99 -16.01 -2.88 5.15
CA THR A 99 -14.93 -3.88 5.09
C THR A 99 -15.04 -4.88 6.27
N ASN A 100 -14.08 -5.78 6.44
CA ASN A 100 -14.05 -6.68 7.61
C ASN A 100 -13.56 -5.98 8.88
N VAL A 101 -12.86 -4.85 8.76
CA VAL A 101 -12.43 -4.01 9.90
C VAL A 101 -13.45 -2.93 10.27
N GLY A 102 -14.60 -2.88 9.60
CA GLY A 102 -15.66 -1.90 9.81
C GLY A 102 -15.88 -0.97 8.61
N ASP A 103 -16.62 0.11 8.84
CA ASP A 103 -16.97 1.09 7.82
C ASP A 103 -15.88 2.17 7.73
N LEU A 104 -15.41 2.43 6.51
CA LEU A 104 -14.34 3.37 6.18
C LEU A 104 -14.88 4.49 5.28
N GLU A 105 -14.28 5.66 5.39
CA GLU A 105 -14.59 6.80 4.52
C GLU A 105 -13.63 6.82 3.32
N VAL A 106 -14.21 6.80 2.13
CA VAL A 106 -13.53 6.97 0.85
C VAL A 106 -14.08 8.21 0.17
N THR A 107 -13.21 9.09 -0.34
CA THR A 107 -13.62 10.24 -1.15
C THR A 107 -13.10 10.06 -2.57
N VAL A 108 -13.93 10.26 -3.57
CA VAL A 108 -13.50 10.37 -4.96
C VAL A 108 -13.58 11.84 -5.37
N ASP A 109 -12.43 12.44 -5.71
CA ASP A 109 -12.37 13.83 -6.19
C ASP A 109 -12.87 13.91 -7.65
N ASP A 110 -13.25 15.12 -8.10
CA ASP A 110 -13.74 15.38 -9.47
C ASP A 110 -12.74 15.00 -10.58
N ASP A 111 -11.45 14.88 -10.24
CA ASP A 111 -10.39 14.50 -11.17
C ASP A 111 -10.07 12.99 -11.16
N GLY A 112 -10.87 12.20 -10.41
CA GLY A 112 -10.75 10.77 -10.26
C GLY A 112 -9.75 10.30 -9.21
N THR A 113 -9.14 11.22 -8.44
CA THR A 113 -8.29 10.83 -7.30
C THR A 113 -9.15 10.20 -6.21
N VAL A 114 -8.83 8.97 -5.82
CA VAL A 114 -9.48 8.29 -4.70
C VAL A 114 -8.65 8.51 -3.45
N TRP A 115 -9.30 8.94 -2.36
CA TRP A 115 -8.70 9.15 -1.04
C TRP A 115 -9.31 8.21 -0.03
N MET A 116 -8.45 7.56 0.75
CA MET A 116 -8.83 6.65 1.81
C MET A 116 -8.21 7.11 3.13
N ARG A 117 -9.06 7.27 4.15
CA ARG A 117 -8.60 7.57 5.50
C ARG A 117 -7.91 6.34 6.10
N GLN A 118 -6.74 6.54 6.70
CA GLN A 118 -5.98 5.51 7.40
C GLN A 118 -6.31 5.51 8.90
N ASN A 119 -5.81 4.50 9.63
CA ASN A 119 -5.90 4.52 11.10
C ASN A 119 -5.07 5.67 11.67
N PRO A 120 -5.39 6.15 12.90
CA PRO A 120 -4.56 7.12 13.59
C PRO A 120 -3.10 6.67 13.64
N PRO A 121 -2.14 7.55 13.31
CA PRO A 121 -0.76 7.14 13.18
C PRO A 121 -0.12 6.84 14.54
N THR A 122 0.86 5.94 14.53
CA THR A 122 1.86 5.81 15.59
C THR A 122 3.25 6.01 14.99
N VAL A 123 4.13 6.67 15.73
CA VAL A 123 5.53 6.90 15.31
C VAL A 123 6.41 6.70 16.54
N ASP A 124 7.22 5.65 16.51
CA ASP A 124 8.15 5.28 17.56
C ASP A 124 9.58 5.40 17.01
N VAL A 125 10.25 6.51 17.36
CA VAL A 125 11.64 6.74 16.97
C VAL A 125 12.54 5.70 17.62
N VAL A 126 13.38 5.04 16.82
CA VAL A 126 14.32 4.04 17.31
C VAL A 126 15.46 4.75 18.04
N ASP A 127 15.58 4.48 19.35
CA ASP A 127 16.66 5.02 20.18
C ASP A 127 17.94 4.19 20.01
N PRO A 128 18.99 4.71 19.35
CA PRO A 128 20.23 3.97 19.11
C PRO A 128 20.96 3.55 20.40
N ASP A 129 20.68 4.18 21.54
CA ASP A 129 21.30 3.86 22.84
C ASP A 129 20.34 3.08 23.78
N GLY A 130 19.13 2.76 23.33
CA GLY A 130 18.10 2.08 24.11
C GLY A 130 18.26 0.56 24.18
N ASP A 131 17.58 -0.07 25.15
CA ASP A 131 17.59 -1.53 25.43
C ASP A 131 17.07 -2.40 24.26
N GLY A 132 16.58 -1.77 23.18
CA GLY A 132 16.17 -2.39 21.92
C GLY A 132 16.66 -1.69 20.64
N GLY A 133 17.47 -0.62 20.72
CA GLY A 133 18.00 0.08 19.54
C GLY A 133 19.54 0.06 19.43
N ALA A 134 20.25 -0.41 20.46
CA ALA A 134 21.68 -0.73 20.37
C ALA A 134 22.03 -1.78 19.30
N ASP A 135 21.03 -2.51 18.78
CA ASP A 135 21.21 -3.55 17.76
C ASP A 135 20.88 -3.07 16.33
N LEU A 136 20.34 -1.85 16.11
CA LEU A 136 20.00 -1.36 14.76
C LEU A 136 20.74 -0.05 14.45
N ASP A 137 22.03 -0.18 14.22
CA ASP A 137 22.85 0.92 13.73
C ASP A 137 22.85 1.01 12.20
N ALA A 138 23.48 2.07 11.68
CA ALA A 138 23.62 2.28 10.26
C ALA A 138 24.42 1.17 9.55
N ASP A 139 25.31 0.46 10.25
CA ASP A 139 26.07 -0.64 9.64
C ASP A 139 25.16 -1.84 9.40
N ARG A 140 24.36 -2.25 10.38
CA ARG A 140 23.39 -3.33 10.23
C ARG A 140 22.32 -3.01 9.18
N LEU A 141 21.81 -1.77 9.17
CA LEU A 141 20.84 -1.34 8.15
C LEU A 141 21.48 -1.28 6.75
N GLY A 142 22.69 -0.76 6.64
CA GLY A 142 23.43 -0.71 5.38
C GLY A 142 23.70 -2.11 4.82
N ASP A 143 24.15 -3.04 5.67
CA ASP A 143 24.35 -4.45 5.30
C ASP A 143 23.03 -5.11 4.85
N ALA A 144 21.92 -4.86 5.56
CA ALA A 144 20.62 -5.43 5.22
C ALA A 144 20.03 -4.85 3.92
N LEU A 145 20.23 -3.56 3.66
CA LEU A 145 19.75 -2.89 2.45
C LEU A 145 20.73 -3.05 1.27
N GLY A 146 21.95 -3.50 1.51
CA GLY A 146 23.01 -3.56 0.49
C GLY A 146 23.49 -2.18 0.04
N ILE A 147 23.55 -1.20 0.96
CA ILE A 147 24.03 0.17 0.68
C ILE A 147 25.12 0.59 1.66
N ASP A 148 25.93 1.60 1.29
CA ASP A 148 26.95 2.17 2.18
C ASP A 148 26.29 2.76 3.44
N PRO A 149 26.65 2.29 4.66
CA PRO A 149 26.17 2.85 5.93
C PRO A 149 26.34 4.37 6.06
N ALA A 150 27.31 4.97 5.38
CA ALA A 150 27.48 6.44 5.35
C ALA A 150 26.25 7.16 4.78
N ALA A 151 25.55 6.54 3.80
CA ALA A 151 24.32 7.08 3.22
C ALA A 151 23.17 7.16 4.24
N LEU A 152 23.22 6.37 5.31
CA LEU A 152 22.24 6.39 6.39
C LEU A 152 22.65 7.35 7.52
N ARG A 153 23.94 7.39 7.88
CA ARG A 153 24.42 8.22 9.00
C ARG A 153 24.26 9.72 8.75
N ASP A 154 24.54 10.17 7.53
CA ASP A 154 24.54 11.60 7.21
C ASP A 154 23.12 12.20 7.31
N VAL A 155 22.12 11.49 6.82
CA VAL A 155 20.71 11.89 6.90
C VAL A 155 20.10 11.54 8.27
N GLY A 156 20.55 10.46 8.89
CA GLY A 156 20.08 9.94 10.18
C GLY A 156 20.27 10.92 11.35
N ALA A 157 21.19 11.88 11.22
CA ALA A 157 21.41 12.92 12.23
C ALA A 157 20.23 13.91 12.32
N ASP A 158 19.55 14.17 11.21
CA ASP A 158 18.40 15.09 11.14
C ASP A 158 17.07 14.32 11.05
N LEU A 159 17.07 13.11 10.48
CA LEU A 159 15.91 12.25 10.31
C LEU A 159 16.19 10.87 10.92
N PRO A 160 15.76 10.61 12.16
CA PRO A 160 16.06 9.35 12.83
C PRO A 160 15.24 8.20 12.23
N VAL A 161 15.75 6.97 12.28
CA VAL A 161 14.97 5.78 11.94
C VAL A 161 13.81 5.64 12.93
N ALA A 162 12.65 5.23 12.45
CA ALA A 162 11.46 5.04 13.27
C ALA A 162 10.63 3.84 12.81
N VAL A 163 9.88 3.24 13.72
CA VAL A 163 8.74 2.39 13.36
C VAL A 163 7.52 3.30 13.28
N ALA A 164 6.90 3.38 12.10
CA ALA A 164 5.70 4.18 11.89
C ALA A 164 4.57 3.31 11.34
N SER A 165 3.34 3.61 11.73
CA SER A 165 2.16 2.85 11.31
C SER A 165 0.97 3.76 11.12
N THR A 166 0.16 3.47 10.10
CA THR A 166 -1.23 3.93 9.99
C THR A 166 -2.19 2.75 9.85
N GLY A 167 -1.80 1.60 10.42
CA GLY A 167 -2.54 0.34 10.40
C GLY A 167 -1.63 -0.88 10.22
N LEU A 168 -0.58 -0.75 9.40
CA LEU A 168 0.49 -1.74 9.23
C LEU A 168 1.83 -1.05 9.56
N PRO A 169 2.61 -1.52 10.55
CA PRO A 169 3.88 -0.89 10.90
C PRO A 169 4.97 -1.11 9.86
N TRP A 170 5.78 -0.08 9.62
CA TRP A 170 6.94 -0.08 8.72
C TRP A 170 8.15 0.51 9.43
N LEU A 171 9.32 -0.07 9.20
CA LEU A 171 10.58 0.55 9.58
C LEU A 171 10.94 1.61 8.54
N VAL A 172 10.84 2.88 8.93
CA VAL A 172 11.09 4.03 8.08
C VAL A 172 12.57 4.40 8.14
N VAL A 173 13.26 4.31 7.00
CA VAL A 173 14.72 4.47 6.90
C VAL A 173 15.06 5.56 5.89
N PRO A 174 15.45 6.76 6.35
CA PRO A 174 15.94 7.82 5.47
C PRO A 174 17.31 7.44 4.87
N VAL A 175 17.50 7.71 3.58
CA VAL A 175 18.72 7.45 2.81
C VAL A 175 19.16 8.73 2.11
N ASN A 176 20.46 9.01 2.14
CA ASN A 176 21.05 10.14 1.46
C ASN A 176 21.16 9.89 -0.06
N PHE A 177 20.48 10.71 -0.85
CA PHE A 177 20.41 10.70 -2.32
C PHE A 177 19.77 9.47 -2.97
N LEU A 178 19.23 9.70 -4.17
CA LEU A 178 18.60 8.65 -4.98
C LEU A 178 19.60 7.64 -5.50
N GLU A 179 20.81 8.09 -5.83
CA GLU A 179 21.89 7.22 -6.32
C GLU A 179 22.13 6.06 -5.36
N ARG A 180 22.15 6.31 -4.04
CA ARG A 180 22.38 5.27 -3.03
C ARG A 180 21.18 4.36 -2.85
N LEU A 181 19.98 4.93 -2.79
CA LEU A 181 18.76 4.13 -2.68
C LEU A 181 18.53 3.26 -3.92
N GLY A 182 18.89 3.75 -5.10
CA GLY A 182 18.79 3.02 -6.36
C GLY A 182 19.80 1.89 -6.51
N GLU A 183 20.94 1.97 -5.83
CA GLU A 183 21.95 0.91 -5.76
C GLU A 183 21.61 -0.20 -4.75
N ALA A 184 20.53 -0.06 -3.97
CA ALA A 184 20.23 -1.00 -2.88
C ALA A 184 19.94 -2.42 -3.40
N GLU A 185 20.69 -3.38 -2.86
CA GLU A 185 20.58 -4.83 -3.08
C GLU A 185 20.16 -5.51 -1.75
N PRO A 186 18.87 -5.55 -1.43
CA PRO A 186 18.39 -5.98 -0.11
C PRO A 186 18.70 -7.46 0.17
N ASP A 187 19.27 -7.74 1.34
CA ASP A 187 19.35 -9.08 1.92
C ASP A 187 18.01 -9.41 2.58
N ALA A 188 17.21 -10.25 1.89
CA ALA A 188 15.88 -10.62 2.34
C ALA A 188 15.87 -11.22 3.75
N ALA A 189 16.85 -12.06 4.11
CA ALA A 189 16.89 -12.71 5.42
C ALA A 189 17.27 -11.72 6.53
N ALA A 190 18.15 -10.77 6.23
CA ALA A 190 18.49 -9.71 7.18
C ALA A 190 17.29 -8.77 7.43
N ILE A 191 16.57 -8.40 6.36
CA ILE A 191 15.36 -7.58 6.45
C ILE A 191 14.25 -8.32 7.21
N GLU A 192 14.04 -9.61 6.96
CA GLU A 192 13.09 -10.44 7.74
C GLU A 192 13.42 -10.41 9.24
N ALA A 193 14.69 -10.63 9.60
CA ALA A 193 15.13 -10.63 11.00
C ALA A 193 14.98 -9.25 11.67
N ILE A 194 15.22 -8.16 10.93
CA ILE A 194 14.97 -6.80 11.43
C ILE A 194 13.47 -6.57 11.60
N SER A 195 12.66 -6.94 10.61
CA SER A 195 11.20 -6.74 10.62
C SER A 195 10.56 -7.46 11.80
N GLU A 196 10.97 -8.70 12.10
CA GLU A 196 10.51 -9.46 13.27
C GLU A 196 10.93 -8.79 14.59
N ALA A 197 12.17 -8.28 14.68
CA ALA A 197 12.67 -7.64 15.90
C ALA A 197 11.94 -6.34 16.24
N TYR A 198 11.43 -5.62 15.24
CA TYR A 198 10.75 -4.33 15.37
C TYR A 198 9.23 -4.40 15.17
N ASP A 199 8.65 -5.61 15.05
CA ASP A 199 7.22 -5.82 14.76
C ASP A 199 6.72 -4.99 13.56
N ALA A 200 7.53 -4.97 12.50
CA ALA A 200 7.26 -4.25 11.25
C ALA A 200 6.98 -5.22 10.09
N ALA A 201 6.23 -4.78 9.10
CA ALA A 201 5.98 -5.54 7.88
C ALA A 201 7.21 -5.62 6.96
N GLY A 202 8.10 -4.63 7.08
CA GLY A 202 9.25 -4.46 6.22
C GLY A 202 9.95 -3.13 6.45
N VAL A 203 10.89 -2.83 5.57
CA VAL A 203 11.65 -1.58 5.54
C VAL A 203 11.15 -0.71 4.40
N TYR A 204 10.75 0.53 4.73
CA TYR A 204 10.50 1.57 3.76
C TYR A 204 11.68 2.54 3.75
N ALA A 205 12.58 2.36 2.78
CA ALA A 205 13.74 3.21 2.59
C ALA A 205 13.37 4.37 1.66
N PHE A 206 13.70 5.61 2.03
CA PHE A 206 13.31 6.78 1.24
C PHE A 206 14.37 7.87 1.18
N THR A 207 14.28 8.74 0.17
CA THR A 207 15.11 9.94 0.04
C THR A 207 14.29 11.10 -0.51
N PHE A 208 14.63 12.34 -0.14
CA PHE A 208 14.02 13.54 -0.73
C PHE A 208 14.54 13.87 -2.13
N ASP A 209 15.55 13.13 -2.61
CA ASP A 209 16.04 13.22 -3.99
C ASP A 209 15.13 12.36 -4.90
N ALA A 210 14.12 12.99 -5.49
CA ALA A 210 13.13 12.31 -6.33
C ALA A 210 13.41 12.49 -7.85
N LEU A 211 12.90 11.58 -8.66
CA LEU A 211 12.98 11.62 -10.12
C LEU A 211 12.00 12.65 -10.71
N ASP A 212 10.76 12.67 -10.23
CA ASP A 212 9.76 13.67 -10.60
C ASP A 212 9.93 14.92 -9.71
N ALA A 213 9.98 16.10 -10.34
CA ALA A 213 10.14 17.38 -9.66
C ALA A 213 8.95 17.75 -8.75
N ASP A 214 7.78 17.17 -9.02
CA ASP A 214 6.58 17.34 -8.21
C ASP A 214 6.49 16.31 -7.06
N SER A 215 7.37 15.31 -7.03
CA SER A 215 7.45 14.35 -5.91
C SER A 215 8.21 14.95 -4.73
N THR A 216 7.66 14.77 -3.54
CA THR A 216 8.31 15.09 -2.27
C THR A 216 9.50 14.17 -2.01
N LEU A 217 9.34 12.87 -2.24
CA LEU A 217 10.36 11.86 -1.97
C LEU A 217 10.23 10.66 -2.91
N HIS A 218 11.32 9.92 -3.04
CA HIS A 218 11.39 8.61 -3.64
C HIS A 218 11.48 7.54 -2.55
N GLY A 219 10.66 6.50 -2.63
CA GLY A 219 10.67 5.37 -1.72
C GLY A 219 10.94 4.04 -2.40
N ARG A 220 11.37 3.06 -1.61
CA ARG A 220 11.39 1.63 -1.94
C ARG A 220 10.91 0.85 -0.71
N ALA A 221 10.02 -0.12 -0.91
CA ALA A 221 9.43 -0.91 0.16
C ALA A 221 9.86 -2.36 0.05
N PHE A 222 10.67 -2.83 1.01
CA PHE A 222 11.17 -4.20 1.08
C PHE A 222 10.42 -4.95 2.18
N ALA A 223 9.63 -5.96 1.82
CA ALA A 223 8.73 -6.64 2.77
C ALA A 223 8.81 -8.19 2.68
N PRO A 224 10.02 -8.79 2.67
CA PRO A 224 10.18 -10.24 2.51
C PRO A 224 9.48 -11.04 3.62
N ALA A 225 9.34 -10.47 4.83
CA ALA A 225 8.62 -11.08 5.95
C ALA A 225 7.14 -11.37 5.67
N VAL A 226 6.53 -10.62 4.74
CA VAL A 226 5.15 -10.85 4.27
C VAL A 226 5.11 -11.50 2.87
N GLY A 227 6.25 -12.04 2.41
CA GLY A 227 6.37 -12.76 1.15
C GLY A 227 6.57 -11.88 -0.09
N VAL A 228 6.80 -10.58 0.09
CA VAL A 228 6.99 -9.61 -1.01
C VAL A 228 8.42 -9.06 -0.99
N PRO A 229 9.31 -9.49 -1.90
CA PRO A 229 10.70 -9.03 -1.89
C PRO A 229 10.83 -7.50 -1.98
N GLU A 230 10.13 -6.89 -2.93
CA GLU A 230 9.97 -5.44 -3.07
C GLU A 230 8.57 -5.14 -3.61
N ASP A 231 7.80 -4.33 -2.90
CA ASP A 231 6.45 -3.94 -3.31
C ASP A 231 6.51 -2.72 -4.26
N PRO A 232 5.81 -2.73 -5.41
CA PRO A 232 5.88 -1.64 -6.39
C PRO A 232 5.46 -0.28 -5.82
N VAL A 233 4.30 -0.20 -5.17
CA VAL A 233 3.77 1.04 -4.60
C VAL A 233 2.95 0.75 -3.36
N THR A 234 3.38 1.29 -2.22
CA THR A 234 2.88 0.88 -0.91
C THR A 234 2.16 2.02 -0.20
N GLY A 235 0.83 2.04 -0.31
CA GLY A 235 0.00 3.09 0.31
C GLY A 235 0.11 3.14 1.84
N THR A 236 0.16 1.99 2.51
CA THR A 236 0.27 1.91 3.99
C THR A 236 1.58 2.49 4.49
N ALA A 237 2.70 2.14 3.83
CA ALA A 237 4.01 2.69 4.16
C ALA A 237 4.08 4.19 3.87
N SER A 238 3.49 4.63 2.74
CA SER A 238 3.41 6.06 2.40
C SER A 238 2.62 6.86 3.44
N GLY A 239 1.48 6.34 3.92
CA GLY A 239 0.74 6.97 5.03
C GLY A 239 1.58 7.08 6.30
N ALA A 240 2.26 6.00 6.68
CA ALA A 240 3.15 5.95 7.84
C ALA A 240 4.32 6.94 7.73
N VAL A 241 4.97 7.03 6.57
CA VAL A 241 6.06 7.98 6.31
C VAL A 241 5.56 9.42 6.38
N GLY A 242 4.37 9.72 5.84
CA GLY A 242 3.78 11.06 5.98
C GLY A 242 3.61 11.48 7.44
N ALA A 243 3.11 10.58 8.30
CA ALA A 243 2.99 10.84 9.73
C ALA A 243 4.35 10.98 10.41
N TYR A 244 5.32 10.12 10.08
CA TYR A 244 6.69 10.20 10.56
C TYR A 244 7.33 11.56 10.24
N LEU A 245 7.23 12.02 9.00
CA LEU A 245 7.80 13.31 8.57
C LEU A 245 7.22 14.49 9.35
N ARG A 246 5.94 14.40 9.73
CA ARG A 246 5.29 15.40 10.58
C ARG A 246 5.83 15.35 12.00
N GLU A 247 5.93 14.16 12.58
CA GLU A 247 6.38 13.95 13.96
C GLU A 247 7.81 14.44 14.17
N VAL A 248 8.72 14.12 13.24
CA VAL A 248 10.13 14.52 13.34
C VAL A 248 10.39 15.97 12.88
N GLY A 249 9.37 16.67 12.39
CA GLY A 249 9.50 18.06 11.91
C GLY A 249 10.42 18.18 10.70
N ALA A 250 10.27 17.29 9.72
CA ALA A 250 11.19 17.14 8.58
C ALA A 250 11.26 18.35 7.62
N PHE A 251 10.33 19.31 7.73
CA PHE A 251 10.24 20.47 6.85
C PHE A 251 10.50 21.77 7.61
N ASP A 252 11.24 22.68 6.98
CA ASP A 252 11.39 24.05 7.45
C ASP A 252 10.06 24.82 7.28
N GLY A 253 9.39 25.16 8.37
CA GLY A 253 8.17 25.98 8.35
C GLY A 253 6.89 25.18 8.53
N ASP A 254 5.84 25.54 7.79
CA ASP A 254 4.55 24.86 7.85
C ASP A 254 4.63 23.51 7.13
N PHE A 255 3.99 22.49 7.71
CA PHE A 255 3.91 21.17 7.09
C PHE A 255 3.10 21.25 5.78
N PRO A 256 3.57 20.64 4.66
CA PRO A 256 2.85 20.70 3.40
C PRO A 256 1.41 20.15 3.49
N ASP A 257 0.46 20.80 2.81
CA ASP A 257 -0.94 20.37 2.78
C ASP A 257 -1.11 18.97 2.14
N GLU A 258 -0.24 18.64 1.18
CA GLU A 258 -0.19 17.36 0.48
C GLU A 258 1.28 17.02 0.16
N LEU A 259 1.62 15.76 0.37
CA LEU A 259 2.88 15.17 -0.04
C LEU A 259 2.65 14.21 -1.21
N ARG A 260 3.63 14.07 -2.09
CA ARG A 260 3.59 13.14 -3.22
C ARG A 260 4.81 12.22 -3.18
N PHE A 261 4.60 10.93 -3.01
CA PHE A 261 5.66 9.94 -2.89
C PHE A 261 5.71 9.10 -4.16
N GLU A 262 6.88 9.01 -4.77
CA GLU A 262 7.09 8.11 -5.91
C GLU A 262 7.77 6.81 -5.45
N GLN A 263 7.38 5.69 -6.07
CA GLN A 263 7.89 4.36 -5.75
C GLN A 263 7.88 3.47 -7.01
N GLY A 264 8.57 2.34 -6.97
CA GLY A 264 8.40 1.26 -7.95
C GLY A 264 9.23 1.37 -9.23
N HIS A 265 9.99 2.47 -9.37
CA HIS A 265 10.86 2.71 -10.52
C HIS A 265 11.94 1.63 -10.71
N PHE A 266 12.43 1.04 -9.62
CA PHE A 266 13.47 0.00 -9.62
C PHE A 266 12.92 -1.42 -9.82
N VAL A 267 11.60 -1.58 -9.88
CA VAL A 267 10.91 -2.84 -10.24
C VAL A 267 10.06 -2.68 -11.50
N ASP A 268 10.39 -1.68 -12.34
CA ASP A 268 9.72 -1.35 -13.61
C ASP A 268 8.21 -1.11 -13.48
N ARG A 269 7.77 -0.61 -12.31
CA ARG A 269 6.36 -0.31 -12.01
C ARG A 269 6.22 1.03 -11.29
N PRO A 270 6.60 2.15 -11.93
CA PRO A 270 6.57 3.46 -11.31
C PRO A 270 5.15 3.84 -10.89
N GLY A 271 5.00 4.48 -9.74
CA GLY A 271 3.72 5.04 -9.32
C GLY A 271 3.85 6.09 -8.24
N HIS A 272 2.72 6.75 -7.96
CA HIS A 272 2.63 7.91 -7.09
C HIS A 272 1.54 7.75 -6.04
N VAL A 273 1.93 7.92 -4.78
CA VAL A 273 1.00 8.01 -3.66
C VAL A 273 0.91 9.45 -3.20
N ARG A 274 -0.31 9.94 -3.01
CA ARG A 274 -0.56 11.23 -2.38
C ARG A 274 -0.88 11.02 -0.92
N VAL A 275 -0.32 11.86 -0.04
CA VAL A 275 -0.50 11.75 1.40
C VAL A 275 -0.88 13.10 1.98
N ARG A 276 -1.96 13.14 2.75
CA ARG A 276 -2.38 14.32 3.53
C ARG A 276 -2.34 13.97 5.01
N VAL A 277 -1.73 14.83 5.81
CA VAL A 277 -1.58 14.64 7.27
C VAL A 277 -2.06 15.87 8.02
N ASP A 278 -3.18 15.74 8.73
CA ASP A 278 -3.76 16.78 9.59
C ASP A 278 -3.94 16.26 11.01
N GLY A 279 -3.04 16.65 11.92
CA GLY A 279 -2.97 16.09 13.27
C GLY A 279 -2.81 14.56 13.22
N ASP A 280 -3.74 13.85 13.85
CA ASP A 280 -3.79 12.37 13.89
C ASP A 280 -4.58 11.78 12.70
N SER A 281 -4.95 12.59 11.71
CA SER A 281 -5.68 12.14 10.53
C SER A 281 -4.74 12.02 9.33
N VAL A 282 -4.51 10.79 8.88
CA VAL A 282 -3.75 10.50 7.66
C VAL A 282 -4.71 10.03 6.57
N ARG A 283 -4.57 10.60 5.37
CA ARG A 283 -5.27 10.13 4.16
C ARG A 283 -4.24 9.78 3.11
N VAL A 284 -4.44 8.62 2.49
CA VAL A 284 -3.66 8.13 1.35
C VAL A 284 -4.55 8.18 0.13
N GLY A 285 -4.03 8.73 -0.96
CA GLY A 285 -4.78 8.84 -2.21
C GLY A 285 -3.96 8.56 -3.44
N GLY A 286 -4.66 8.31 -4.54
CA GLY A 286 -4.07 7.99 -5.83
C GLY A 286 -5.11 7.81 -6.90
N LYS A 287 -4.64 7.72 -8.15
CA LYS A 287 -5.43 7.32 -9.32
C LYS A 287 -5.14 5.87 -9.66
N ALA A 288 -5.95 5.29 -10.52
CA ALA A 288 -5.67 3.97 -11.08
C ALA A 288 -6.08 3.89 -12.55
N VAL A 289 -5.47 2.95 -13.26
CA VAL A 289 -5.75 2.71 -14.69
C VAL A 289 -6.12 1.25 -14.91
N VAL A 290 -7.23 1.00 -15.61
CA VAL A 290 -7.61 -0.35 -16.02
C VAL A 290 -6.66 -0.82 -17.13
N SER A 291 -5.89 -1.87 -16.88
CA SER A 291 -4.97 -2.48 -17.86
C SER A 291 -5.56 -3.69 -18.56
N MET A 292 -6.50 -4.40 -17.94
CA MET A 292 -7.26 -5.47 -18.55
C MET A 292 -8.71 -5.43 -18.10
N ASP A 293 -9.64 -5.63 -19.04
CA ASP A 293 -11.07 -5.80 -18.80
C ASP A 293 -11.55 -7.04 -19.54
N GLY A 294 -12.16 -7.97 -18.81
CA GLY A 294 -12.59 -9.23 -19.36
C GLY A 294 -13.60 -9.96 -18.48
N GLU A 295 -13.76 -11.24 -18.79
CA GLU A 295 -14.77 -12.10 -18.19
C GLU A 295 -14.14 -13.42 -17.74
N LEU A 296 -14.41 -13.82 -16.50
CA LEU A 296 -13.96 -15.09 -15.93
C LEU A 296 -15.14 -16.05 -15.76
N ARG A 297 -14.97 -17.31 -16.17
CA ARG A 297 -15.98 -18.36 -15.97
C ARG A 297 -15.82 -18.97 -14.59
N VAL A 298 -16.85 -18.87 -13.77
CA VAL A 298 -16.83 -19.31 -12.37
C VAL A 298 -17.45 -20.71 -12.26
N PRO A 299 -16.81 -21.64 -11.53
CA PRO A 299 -17.38 -22.95 -11.23
C PRO A 299 -18.68 -22.82 -10.43
N ALA A 300 -19.50 -23.87 -10.43
CA ALA A 300 -20.63 -23.94 -9.51
C ALA A 300 -20.11 -23.96 -8.05
N ASP A 301 -20.92 -23.47 -7.13
CA ASP A 301 -20.62 -23.53 -5.71
C ASP A 301 -20.86 -24.97 -5.21
N ASP A 302 -19.84 -25.60 -4.61
CA ASP A 302 -19.91 -27.00 -4.18
C ASP A 302 -20.73 -27.16 -2.87
N ASP A 303 -21.09 -26.04 -2.20
CA ASP A 303 -21.87 -26.03 -0.96
C ASP A 303 -23.35 -26.39 -1.13
N ASP A 304 -23.85 -26.43 -2.38
CA ASP A 304 -25.22 -26.90 -2.68
C ASP A 304 -25.38 -28.44 -2.65
N GLU A 305 -24.28 -29.21 -2.50
CA GLU A 305 -24.30 -30.69 -2.53
C GLU A 305 -24.12 -31.40 -1.17
N ILE A 306 -24.46 -30.77 -0.03
CA ILE A 306 -24.80 -31.57 1.17
C ILE A 306 -26.19 -32.18 0.98
N ILE A 307 -26.25 -33.24 0.15
CA ILE A 307 -27.39 -34.15 0.12
C ILE A 307 -27.38 -34.92 1.45
N GLU A 308 -28.21 -34.50 2.40
CA GLU A 308 -28.59 -35.34 3.53
C GLU A 308 -29.21 -36.64 2.99
N ALA A 309 -28.48 -37.76 3.15
CA ALA A 309 -28.93 -39.11 2.84
C ALA A 309 -29.52 -39.80 4.07
#